data_AF-A0A957XN85-F1
#
_entry.id   AF-A0A957XN85-F1
#
_cell.length_a   1.000
_cell.length_b   1.000
_cell.length_c   1.000
_cell.angle_alpha   90.00
_cell.angle_beta   90.00
_cell.angle_gamma   90.00
#
_symmetry.space_group_name_H-M   'P 1'
#
loop_
_entity.id
_entity.type
_entity.pdbx_description
1 polymer ?
#
loop_
_entity_poly.entity_id
_entity_poly.type
_entity_poly.pdbx_seq_one_letter_code
_entity_poly.pdbx_strand_id
1 'polypeptide(L)'
;MSKQISIDRWHTTQCPYCGVGCGLKVGIKDNRVVKVQGDAAHPSSQGQLCLKPVYLPDILRTDDRLLFPQLRPGQDEPFRRVSWDQALTTAAETFR
;
A
#
# COMPACT_ATOMS: atom_id res chain seq x y z
N MET A 1 14.86 12.13 20.77
CA MET A 1 15.13 13.23 19.81
C MET A 1 14.86 12.70 18.41
N SER A 2 13.71 13.04 17.83
CA SER A 2 13.31 12.63 16.49
C SER A 2 14.27 13.22 15.46
N LYS A 3 15.04 12.36 14.76
CA LYS A 3 15.83 12.80 13.60
C LYS A 3 14.86 13.42 12.59
N GLN A 4 15.09 14.68 12.22
CA GLN A 4 14.35 15.35 11.17
C GLN A 4 14.68 14.64 9.84
N ILE A 5 13.77 13.80 9.36
CA ILE A 5 13.91 13.14 8.05
C ILE A 5 13.60 14.19 6.98
N SER A 6 14.55 14.46 6.08
CA SER A 6 14.33 15.32 4.91
C SER A 6 13.31 14.67 3.97
N ILE A 7 12.31 15.41 3.52
CA ILE A 7 11.26 14.92 2.62
C ILE A 7 11.43 15.62 1.29
N ASP A 8 11.53 14.85 0.20
CA ASP A 8 11.76 15.39 -1.15
C ASP A 8 10.47 15.99 -1.72
N ARG A 9 9.34 15.30 -1.49
CA ARG A 9 8.02 15.73 -1.96
C ARG A 9 6.90 15.23 -1.08
N TRP A 10 5.81 16.01 -1.03
CA TRP A 10 4.55 15.62 -0.42
C TRP A 10 3.53 15.27 -1.49
N HIS A 11 2.74 14.23 -1.25
CA HIS A 11 1.61 13.84 -2.09
C HIS A 11 0.35 13.69 -1.26
N THR A 12 -0.79 14.06 -1.80
CA THR A 12 -2.09 13.84 -1.17
C THR A 12 -2.68 12.51 -1.64
N THR A 13 -3.31 11.78 -0.73
CA THR A 13 -4.02 10.53 -1.01
C THR A 13 -5.06 10.26 0.08
N GLN A 14 -5.71 9.10 0.05
CA GLN A 14 -6.76 8.72 0.99
C GLN A 14 -6.35 7.51 1.85
N CYS A 15 -6.82 7.51 3.09
CA CYS A 15 -6.66 6.39 4.02
C CYS A 15 -7.48 5.16 3.57
N PRO A 16 -6.86 3.97 3.40
CA PRO A 16 -7.54 2.79 2.83
C PRO A 16 -8.23 1.89 3.88
N TYR A 17 -8.35 2.31 5.15
CA TYR A 17 -8.70 1.39 6.24
C TYR A 17 -10.20 1.21 6.51
N CYS A 18 -10.92 2.23 7.01
CA CYS A 18 -12.25 2.03 7.63
C CYS A 18 -13.44 2.64 6.88
N GLY A 19 -13.24 3.32 5.75
CA GLY A 19 -14.33 3.94 4.98
C GLY A 19 -14.67 5.39 5.35
N VAL A 20 -14.13 5.94 6.45
CA VAL A 20 -14.21 7.40 6.73
C VAL A 20 -13.53 8.22 5.61
N GLY A 21 -12.53 7.61 4.96
CA GLY A 21 -11.86 8.22 3.83
C GLY A 21 -11.02 9.44 4.21
N CYS A 22 -10.33 9.40 5.35
CA CYS A 22 -9.46 10.49 5.80
C CYS A 22 -8.43 10.88 4.73
N GLY A 23 -8.24 12.18 4.52
CA GLY A 23 -7.19 12.70 3.64
C GLY A 23 -5.82 12.60 4.30
N LEU A 24 -4.85 12.09 3.54
CA LEU A 24 -3.47 11.91 3.95
C LEU A 24 -2.55 12.83 3.12
N LYS A 25 -1.53 13.37 3.79
CA LYS A 25 -0.31 13.87 3.13
C LYS A 25 0.81 12.87 3.41
N VAL A 26 1.34 12.27 2.35
CA VAL A 26 2.44 11.31 2.41
C VAL A 26 3.74 11.99 2.01
N GLY A 27 4.74 11.94 2.89
CA GLY A 27 6.08 12.45 2.66
C GLY A 27 6.93 11.38 2.00
N ILE A 28 7.49 11.69 0.83
CA ILE A 28 8.30 10.77 0.05
C ILE A 28 9.76 11.22 0.07
N LYS A 29 10.67 10.27 0.33
CA LYS A 29 12.12 10.42 0.22
C LYS A 29 12.69 9.20 -0.50
N ASP A 30 13.61 9.38 -1.45
CA ASP A 30 14.25 8.28 -2.18
C ASP A 30 13.21 7.32 -2.81
N ASN A 31 12.13 7.91 -3.34
CA ASN A 31 10.95 7.21 -3.88
C ASN A 31 10.23 6.26 -2.90
N ARG A 32 10.36 6.50 -1.60
CA ARG A 32 9.72 5.73 -0.53
C ARG A 32 8.92 6.64 0.38
N VAL A 33 7.77 6.15 0.87
CA VAL A 33 7.00 6.85 1.89
C VAL A 33 7.75 6.75 3.22
N VAL A 34 8.06 7.89 3.83
CA VAL A 34 8.80 7.98 5.10
C VAL A 34 8.01 8.65 6.21
N LYS A 35 6.91 9.33 5.87
CA LYS A 35 6.02 10.00 6.84
C LYS A 35 4.60 10.06 6.30
N VAL A 36 3.63 9.94 7.19
CA VAL A 36 2.22 10.21 6.91
C VAL A 36 1.69 11.20 7.94
N GLN A 37 0.91 12.16 7.48
CA GLN A 37 0.17 13.09 8.34
C GLN A 37 -1.18 13.40 7.72
N GLY A 38 -2.09 14.02 8.48
CA GLY A 38 -3.40 14.37 7.97
C GLY A 38 -3.35 15.52 6.98
N ASP A 39 -4.20 15.47 5.96
CA ASP A 39 -4.45 16.62 5.11
C ASP A 39 -5.50 17.54 5.76
N ALA A 40 -5.05 18.70 6.23
CA ALA A 40 -5.90 19.73 6.83
C ALA A 40 -6.96 20.28 5.86
N ALA A 41 -6.73 20.20 4.54
CA ALA A 41 -7.67 20.67 3.53
C ALA A 41 -8.76 19.64 3.19
N HIS A 42 -8.62 18.39 3.65
CA HIS A 42 -9.55 17.32 3.28
C HIS A 42 -10.87 17.42 4.05
N PRO A 43 -12.05 17.43 3.38
CA PRO A 43 -13.32 17.77 4.01
C PRO A 43 -13.77 16.79 5.11
N SER A 44 -13.50 15.49 4.92
CA SER A 44 -13.93 14.44 5.85
C SER A 44 -13.17 14.46 7.19
N SER A 45 -11.86 14.70 7.15
CA SER A 45 -10.99 14.50 8.31
C SER A 45 -10.33 15.77 8.83
N GLN A 46 -10.21 16.82 8.01
CA GLN A 46 -9.66 18.12 8.41
C GLN A 46 -8.30 17.99 9.14
N GLY A 47 -7.44 17.09 8.64
CA GLY A 47 -6.12 16.80 9.23
C GLY A 47 -6.12 15.84 10.43
N GLN A 48 -7.27 15.45 10.97
CA GLN A 48 -7.36 14.47 12.06
C GLN A 48 -7.17 13.05 11.55
N LEU A 49 -6.31 12.28 12.22
CA LEU A 49 -6.05 10.88 11.90
C LEU A 49 -6.11 10.01 13.15
N CYS A 50 -6.63 8.79 12.99
CA CYS A 50 -6.37 7.74 13.98
C CYS A 50 -4.94 7.21 13.85
N LEU A 51 -4.57 6.24 14.69
CA LEU A 51 -3.21 5.72 14.74
C LEU A 51 -2.82 4.86 13.52
N LYS A 52 -3.79 4.20 12.86
CA LYS A 52 -3.53 3.27 11.74
C LYS A 52 -2.70 3.90 10.61
N PRO A 53 -3.09 5.04 10.01
CA PRO A 53 -2.32 5.64 8.91
C PRO A 53 -0.95 6.19 9.35
N VAL A 54 -0.72 6.48 10.63
CA VAL A 54 0.55 7.04 11.10
C VAL A 54 1.69 6.04 10.94
N TYR A 55 1.40 4.74 11.09
CA TYR A 55 2.37 3.64 10.93
C TYR A 55 2.45 3.06 9.52
N LEU A 56 1.73 3.62 8.54
CA LEU A 56 1.81 3.17 7.14
C LEU A 56 3.24 3.12 6.57
N PRO A 57 4.17 4.05 6.87
CA PRO A 57 5.53 3.97 6.34
C PRO A 57 6.23 2.64 6.65
N ASP A 58 6.00 2.08 7.84
CA ASP A 58 6.60 0.82 8.28
C ASP A 58 5.84 -0.38 7.68
N ILE A 59 4.51 -0.32 7.64
CA ILE A 59 3.65 -1.40 7.10
C ILE A 59 3.85 -1.60 5.59
N LEU A 60 4.22 -0.55 4.85
CA LEU A 60 4.50 -0.67 3.41
C LEU A 60 5.78 -1.47 3.11
N ARG A 61 6.58 -1.79 4.13
CA ARG A 61 7.92 -2.38 4.02
C ARG A 61 7.96 -3.68 4.82
N THR A 62 7.45 -4.74 4.21
CA THR A 62 7.54 -6.10 4.77
C THR A 62 8.28 -7.01 3.79
N ASP A 63 9.07 -7.93 4.35
CA ASP A 63 9.87 -8.87 3.55
C ASP A 63 9.02 -9.99 2.92
N ASP A 64 7.80 -10.17 3.41
CA ASP A 64 6.83 -11.18 2.97
C ASP A 64 5.84 -10.67 1.90
N ARG A 65 6.02 -9.44 1.41
CA ARG A 65 5.14 -8.87 0.38
C ARG A 65 5.24 -9.69 -0.92
N LEU A 66 4.10 -10.17 -1.40
CA LEU A 66 4.05 -10.89 -2.68
C LEU A 66 4.29 -9.92 -3.85
N LEU A 67 5.45 -10.06 -4.50
CA LEU A 67 5.87 -9.18 -5.61
C LEU A 67 5.61 -9.77 -7.01
N PHE A 68 5.33 -11.07 -7.09
CA PHE A 68 5.15 -11.78 -8.36
C PHE A 68 3.90 -12.64 -8.32
N PRO A 69 3.17 -12.76 -9.45
CA PRO A 69 2.05 -13.69 -9.56
C PRO A 69 2.49 -15.12 -9.28
N GLN A 70 1.59 -15.90 -8.70
CA GLN A 70 1.78 -17.31 -8.42
C GLN A 70 0.54 -18.09 -8.82
N LEU A 71 0.74 -19.30 -9.34
CA LEU A 71 -0.33 -20.25 -9.64
C LEU A 71 -0.13 -21.52 -8.83
N ARG A 72 -1.25 -22.14 -8.45
CA ARG A 72 -1.28 -23.44 -7.79
C ARG A 72 -1.93 -24.45 -8.74
N PRO A 73 -1.23 -25.50 -9.19
CA PRO A 73 -1.78 -26.45 -10.15
C PRO A 73 -2.96 -27.29 -9.62
N GLY A 74 -2.97 -27.60 -8.32
CA GLY A 74 -4.03 -28.34 -7.63
C GLY A 74 -4.09 -27.96 -6.15
N GLN A 75 -5.19 -28.24 -5.44
CA GLN A 75 -5.42 -27.75 -4.07
C GLN A 75 -4.27 -28.10 -3.10
N ASP A 76 -3.70 -29.30 -3.25
CA ASP A 76 -2.63 -29.83 -2.39
C ASP A 76 -1.21 -29.59 -2.93
N GLU A 77 -1.07 -28.84 -4.03
CA GLU A 77 0.24 -28.50 -4.60
C GLU A 77 0.76 -27.14 -4.11
N PRO A 78 2.09 -26.92 -4.09
CA PRO A 78 2.66 -25.62 -3.73
C PRO A 78 2.40 -24.57 -4.82
N PHE A 79 2.35 -23.30 -4.41
CA PHE A 79 2.37 -22.17 -5.33
C PHE A 79 3.70 -22.11 -6.10
N ARG A 80 3.61 -21.81 -7.40
CA ARG A 80 4.78 -21.58 -8.26
C ARG A 80 4.67 -20.21 -8.90
N ARG A 81 5.80 -19.48 -8.94
CA ARG A 81 5.88 -18.18 -9.60
C ARG A 81 5.64 -18.33 -11.10
N VAL A 82 4.85 -17.42 -11.66
CA VAL A 82 4.57 -17.34 -13.11
C VAL A 82 4.70 -15.89 -13.61
N SER A 83 4.60 -15.70 -14.93
CA SER A 83 4.49 -14.37 -15.52
C SER A 83 3.09 -13.79 -15.32
N TRP A 84 2.97 -12.48 -15.49
CA TRP A 84 1.66 -11.80 -15.50
C TRP A 84 0.76 -12.31 -16.62
N ASP A 85 1.29 -12.49 -17.84
CA ASP A 85 0.53 -13.01 -18.97
C ASP A 85 -0.05 -14.39 -18.67
N GLN A 86 0.78 -15.31 -18.16
CA GLN A 86 0.31 -16.65 -17.78
C GLN A 86 -0.76 -16.59 -16.69
N ALA A 87 -0.55 -15.79 -15.63
CA ALA A 87 -1.52 -15.68 -14.54
C ALA A 87 -2.89 -15.15 -15.01
N LEU A 88 -2.89 -14.11 -15.84
CA LEU A 88 -4.11 -13.50 -16.36
C LEU A 88 -4.82 -14.41 -17.38
N THR A 89 -4.08 -15.05 -18.29
CA THR A 89 -4.65 -16.02 -19.24
C THR A 89 -5.29 -17.20 -18.52
N THR A 90 -4.58 -17.81 -17.56
CA THR A 90 -5.12 -18.94 -16.79
C THR A 90 -6.40 -18.54 -16.05
N ALA A 91 -6.43 -17.37 -15.41
CA ALA A 91 -7.65 -16.87 -14.77
C ALA A 91 -8.80 -16.76 -15.80
N ALA A 92 -8.57 -16.05 -16.91
CA ALA A 92 -9.59 -15.84 -17.93
C ALA A 92 -10.14 -17.14 -18.54
N GLU A 93 -9.30 -18.14 -18.75
CA GLU A 93 -9.71 -19.44 -19.31
C GLU A 93 -10.49 -20.31 -18.34
N THR A 94 -10.22 -20.17 -17.03
CA THR A 94 -10.81 -20.98 -15.95
C THR A 94 -12.13 -20.40 -15.43
N PHE A 95 -12.33 -19.09 -15.52
CA PHE A 95 -13.54 -18.37 -15.06
C PHE A 95 -14.81 -18.60 -15.93
N ARG A 96 -14.83 -19.63 -16.78
CA ARG A 96 -15.97 -19.93 -17.66
C ARG A 96 -17.12 -20.62 -16.93
#